data_AF-A0AAE8MA00-F1
#
_entry.id   AF-A0AAE8MA00-F1
#
_cell.length_a   1.000
_cell.length_b   1.000
_cell.length_c   1.000
_cell.angle_alpha   90.00
_cell.angle_beta   90.00
_cell.angle_gamma   90.00
#
_symmetry.space_group_name_H-M   'P 1'
#
loop_
_entity.id
_entity.type
_entity.pdbx_description
1 polymer ?
#
loop_
_entity_poly.entity_id
_entity_poly.type
_entity_poly.pdbx_seq_one_letter_code
_entity_poly.pdbx_strand_id
1 'polypeptide(L)'
;MPELVVPGAILHYETFGSDGPLLLFVPGADGRGSVFHPSAQFLAAHFTVVCWDRRGYSQSFLVGQQDFQHRLQTDADDAQQLIVHLSRNGTAIVFGTSSGAIVAQQLLASHPKCVATLIAHEPPAFSVLPEQFQQQAHGLINHVYTIFRAHGADAAMETFTSGLSEGPDSNMMRYCMDGKRGDEIRANCLFWFEFELRQYTSAPIDVEALIKAKEKLILVAGEDSGDGPGVGPIKAIAGQTGKEILRLPGGHLGYMVVPEVFAKKLLELLSQQKDTKDMSQ
;
A
#
# COMPACT_ATOMS: atom_id res chain seq x y z
N MET A 1 -15.03 -13.45 -13.48
CA MET A 1 -14.91 -12.15 -12.79
C MET A 1 -13.83 -11.35 -13.52
N PRO A 2 -13.65 -10.04 -13.30
CA PRO A 2 -12.63 -9.29 -14.02
C PRO A 2 -11.26 -9.84 -13.62
N GLU A 3 -10.51 -10.34 -14.60
CA GLU A 3 -9.22 -10.97 -14.43
C GLU A 3 -8.22 -10.39 -15.44
N LEU A 4 -6.96 -10.25 -15.01
CA LEU A 4 -5.85 -9.89 -15.88
C LEU A 4 -4.77 -10.98 -15.78
N VAL A 5 -4.46 -11.61 -16.91
CA VAL A 5 -3.33 -12.54 -17.01
C VAL A 5 -2.04 -11.74 -17.11
N VAL A 6 -1.10 -12.00 -16.21
CA VAL A 6 0.23 -11.39 -16.16
C VAL A 6 1.30 -12.48 -16.10
N PRO A 7 2.59 -12.19 -16.33
CA PRO A 7 3.65 -13.17 -16.14
C PRO A 7 3.63 -13.78 -14.73
N GLY A 8 3.36 -15.09 -14.68
CA GLY A 8 3.37 -15.88 -13.45
C GLY A 8 2.15 -15.75 -12.54
N ALA A 9 1.09 -15.04 -12.94
CA ALA A 9 -0.12 -14.92 -12.13
C ALA A 9 -1.38 -14.57 -12.96
N ILE A 10 -2.55 -14.75 -12.35
CA ILE A 10 -3.82 -14.19 -12.80
C ILE A 10 -4.31 -13.25 -11.69
N LEU A 11 -4.52 -11.99 -12.01
CA LEU A 11 -4.91 -10.96 -11.05
C LEU A 11 -6.41 -10.73 -11.10
N HIS A 12 -7.09 -10.86 -9.96
CA HIS A 12 -8.47 -10.45 -9.79
C HIS A 12 -8.55 -8.95 -9.44
N TYR A 13 -9.49 -8.25 -10.06
CA TYR A 13 -9.77 -6.85 -9.76
C TYR A 13 -11.26 -6.53 -9.86
N GLU A 14 -11.65 -5.47 -9.17
CA GLU A 14 -12.98 -4.88 -9.21
C GLU A 14 -12.86 -3.38 -9.51
N THR A 15 -13.84 -2.85 -10.25
CA THR A 15 -13.89 -1.45 -10.65
C THR A 15 -15.14 -0.78 -10.09
N PHE A 16 -14.97 0.43 -9.53
CA PHE A 16 -16.07 1.29 -9.09
C PHE A 16 -16.04 2.59 -9.89
N GLY A 17 -17.21 3.03 -10.35
CA GLY A 17 -17.28 4.10 -11.34
C GLY A 17 -16.81 3.64 -12.72
N SER A 18 -17.01 4.49 -13.71
CA SER A 18 -16.63 4.17 -15.10
C SER A 18 -16.13 5.37 -15.88
N ASP A 19 -16.33 6.58 -15.35
CA ASP A 19 -15.98 7.84 -15.97
C ASP A 19 -15.10 8.65 -15.02
N GLY A 20 -13.87 8.90 -15.45
CA GLY A 20 -12.87 9.66 -14.69
C GLY A 20 -11.46 9.09 -14.86
N PRO A 21 -10.44 9.79 -14.34
CA PRO A 21 -9.09 9.26 -14.27
C PRO A 21 -9.04 7.94 -13.49
N LEU A 22 -8.09 7.07 -13.83
CA LEU A 22 -7.89 5.82 -13.10
C LEU A 22 -7.31 6.11 -11.71
N LEU A 23 -7.94 5.58 -10.66
CA LEU A 23 -7.41 5.56 -9.29
C LEU A 23 -7.14 4.10 -8.89
N LEU A 24 -5.88 3.71 -8.84
CA LEU A 24 -5.45 2.37 -8.44
C LEU A 24 -5.15 2.33 -6.94
N PHE A 25 -5.86 1.49 -6.19
CA PHE A 25 -5.51 1.18 -4.81
C PHE A 25 -4.55 -0.01 -4.75
N VAL A 26 -3.46 0.09 -3.99
CA VAL A 26 -2.49 -0.99 -3.76
C VAL A 26 -2.57 -1.43 -2.30
N PRO A 27 -3.13 -2.62 -2.00
CA PRO A 27 -3.35 -3.08 -0.63
C PRO A 27 -2.04 -3.45 0.07
N GLY A 28 -2.03 -3.25 1.39
CA GLY A 28 -0.93 -3.62 2.28
C GLY A 28 -0.92 -5.09 2.64
N ALA A 29 -0.68 -5.37 3.93
CA ALA A 29 -0.50 -6.72 4.47
C ALA A 29 -1.69 -7.67 4.21
N ASP A 30 -2.91 -7.14 4.21
CA ASP A 30 -4.14 -7.89 3.92
C ASP A 30 -4.16 -8.43 2.48
N GLY A 31 -3.56 -7.68 1.55
CA GLY A 31 -3.38 -8.02 0.15
C GLY A 31 -4.65 -8.04 -0.71
N ARG A 32 -5.85 -7.95 -0.11
CA ARG A 32 -7.12 -7.91 -0.85
C ARG A 32 -7.47 -6.51 -1.30
N GLY A 33 -8.06 -6.39 -2.49
CA GLY A 33 -8.63 -5.14 -2.98
C GLY A 33 -9.89 -4.73 -2.22
N SER A 34 -10.64 -5.72 -1.72
CA SER A 34 -11.96 -5.51 -1.10
C SER A 34 -11.92 -4.66 0.18
N VAL A 35 -10.76 -4.53 0.83
CA VAL A 35 -10.57 -3.60 1.97
C VAL A 35 -10.82 -2.15 1.60
N PHE A 36 -10.75 -1.79 0.32
CA PHE A 36 -11.00 -0.42 -0.15
C PHE A 36 -12.44 -0.19 -0.63
N HIS A 37 -13.28 -1.23 -0.71
CA HIS A 37 -14.68 -1.07 -1.16
C HIS A 37 -15.46 0.01 -0.42
N PRO A 38 -15.33 0.16 0.93
CA PRO A 38 -16.02 1.22 1.64
C PRO A 38 -15.68 2.63 1.13
N SER A 39 -14.40 2.95 0.91
CA SER A 39 -13.99 4.24 0.33
C SER A 39 -14.24 4.34 -1.18
N ALA A 40 -14.12 3.24 -1.92
CA ALA A 40 -14.29 3.22 -3.38
C ALA A 40 -15.70 3.70 -3.80
N GLN A 41 -16.73 3.38 -3.02
CA GLN A 41 -18.11 3.82 -3.27
C GLN A 41 -18.24 5.35 -3.31
N PHE A 42 -17.54 6.07 -2.42
CA PHE A 42 -17.55 7.54 -2.36
C PHE A 42 -16.65 8.20 -3.41
N LEU A 43 -15.69 7.46 -3.97
CA LEU A 43 -14.74 7.94 -4.97
C LEU A 43 -15.20 7.66 -6.41
N ALA A 44 -16.11 6.71 -6.60
CA ALA A 44 -16.63 6.23 -7.88
C ALA A 44 -17.29 7.31 -8.75
N ALA A 45 -17.78 8.40 -8.14
CA ALA A 45 -18.37 9.52 -8.87
C ALA A 45 -17.31 10.41 -9.57
N HIS A 46 -16.04 10.28 -9.19
CA HIS A 46 -14.94 11.14 -9.66
C HIS A 46 -13.85 10.37 -10.43
N PHE A 47 -13.77 9.06 -10.22
CA PHE A 47 -12.71 8.21 -10.73
C PHE A 47 -13.27 6.88 -11.25
N THR A 48 -12.50 6.24 -12.13
CA THR A 48 -12.55 4.79 -12.26
C THR A 48 -11.63 4.22 -11.19
N VAL A 49 -12.20 3.75 -10.08
CA VAL A 49 -11.45 3.20 -8.94
C VAL A 49 -11.19 1.73 -9.17
N VAL A 50 -9.94 1.28 -9.04
CA VAL A 50 -9.54 -0.12 -9.15
C VAL A 50 -9.10 -0.64 -7.80
N CYS A 51 -9.79 -1.68 -7.35
CA CYS A 51 -9.45 -2.47 -6.16
C CYS A 51 -9.05 -3.87 -6.62
N TRP A 52 -7.83 -4.31 -6.34
CA TRP A 52 -7.32 -5.60 -6.84
C TRP A 52 -6.64 -6.39 -5.73
N ASP A 53 -6.69 -7.71 -5.86
CA ASP A 53 -5.97 -8.61 -4.97
C ASP A 53 -4.53 -8.75 -5.48
N ARG A 54 -3.52 -8.55 -4.63
CA ARG A 54 -2.12 -8.75 -5.06
C ARG A 54 -1.85 -10.21 -5.40
N ARG A 55 -0.86 -10.48 -6.25
CA ARG A 55 -0.53 -11.86 -6.67
C ARG A 55 -0.33 -12.78 -5.45
N GLY A 56 -1.03 -13.91 -5.45
CA GLY A 56 -0.99 -14.89 -4.36
C GLY A 56 -1.93 -14.59 -3.19
N TYR A 57 -2.75 -13.53 -3.28
CA TYR A 57 -3.79 -13.20 -2.30
C TYR A 57 -5.18 -13.47 -2.86
N SER A 58 -6.06 -14.00 -2.02
CA SER A 58 -7.49 -14.21 -2.29
C SER A 58 -7.77 -14.75 -3.70
N GLN A 59 -8.32 -13.91 -4.59
CA GLN A 59 -8.76 -14.34 -5.93
C GLN A 59 -7.68 -14.16 -7.00
N SER A 60 -6.49 -13.68 -6.62
CA SER A 60 -5.32 -13.57 -7.49
C SER A 60 -4.38 -14.74 -7.31
N PHE A 61 -4.32 -15.63 -8.30
CA PHE A 61 -3.61 -16.91 -8.22
C PHE A 61 -2.22 -16.85 -8.85
N LEU A 62 -1.26 -17.50 -8.21
CA LEU A 62 0.09 -17.71 -8.76
C LEU A 62 0.04 -18.85 -9.79
N VAL A 63 0.70 -18.65 -10.92
CA VAL A 63 0.79 -19.61 -12.02
C VAL A 63 2.25 -19.96 -12.26
N GLY A 64 2.60 -21.23 -12.11
CA GLY A 64 3.96 -21.72 -12.30
C GLY A 64 4.94 -21.28 -11.20
N GLN A 65 6.24 -21.45 -11.47
CA GLN A 65 7.30 -21.13 -10.53
C GLN A 65 7.39 -19.62 -10.29
N GLN A 66 7.56 -19.24 -9.02
CA GLN A 66 7.69 -17.84 -8.60
C GLN A 66 9.12 -17.50 -8.22
N ASP A 67 9.52 -16.27 -8.51
CA ASP A 67 10.74 -15.66 -7.98
C ASP A 67 10.40 -14.74 -6.81
N PHE A 68 10.51 -15.27 -5.59
CA PHE A 68 10.25 -14.51 -4.38
C PHE A 68 11.38 -13.52 -4.02
N GLN A 69 12.55 -13.60 -4.66
CA GLN A 69 13.66 -12.68 -4.39
C GLN A 69 13.40 -11.30 -5.04
N HIS A 70 12.78 -11.28 -6.22
CA HIS A 70 12.42 -10.06 -6.95
C HIS A 70 10.92 -9.71 -6.85
N ARG A 71 10.24 -10.22 -5.82
CA ARG A 71 8.78 -10.07 -5.71
C ARG A 71 8.31 -8.62 -5.62
N LEU A 72 9.05 -7.75 -4.94
CA LEU A 72 8.67 -6.33 -4.84
C LEU A 72 8.62 -5.64 -6.21
N GLN A 73 9.62 -5.89 -7.07
CA GLN A 73 9.59 -5.39 -8.46
C GLN A 73 8.44 -6.03 -9.24
N THR A 74 8.21 -7.32 -9.03
CA THR A 74 7.13 -8.05 -9.69
C THR A 74 5.74 -7.49 -9.33
N ASP A 75 5.49 -7.17 -8.07
CA ASP A 75 4.25 -6.52 -7.62
C ASP A 75 4.09 -5.12 -8.24
N ALA A 76 5.19 -4.39 -8.44
CA ALA A 76 5.18 -3.10 -9.14
C ALA A 76 4.87 -3.26 -10.64
N ASP A 77 5.41 -4.30 -11.29
CA ASP A 77 5.12 -4.63 -12.69
C ASP A 77 3.66 -5.05 -12.89
N ASP A 78 3.05 -5.72 -11.91
CA ASP A 78 1.63 -6.04 -11.92
C ASP A 78 0.75 -4.80 -11.84
N ALA A 79 1.08 -3.88 -10.92
CA ALA A 79 0.39 -2.60 -10.82
C ALA A 79 0.51 -1.80 -12.14
N GLN A 80 1.68 -1.82 -12.77
CA GLN A 80 1.88 -1.21 -14.09
C GLN A 80 1.01 -1.86 -15.16
N GLN A 81 0.91 -3.19 -15.20
CA GLN A 81 0.07 -3.90 -16.18
C GLN A 81 -1.41 -3.63 -15.97
N LEU A 82 -1.88 -3.53 -14.72
CA LEU A 82 -3.25 -3.10 -14.41
C LEU A 82 -3.52 -1.67 -14.91
N ILE A 83 -2.57 -0.76 -14.73
CA ILE A 83 -2.70 0.62 -15.24
C ILE A 83 -2.79 0.63 -16.76
N VAL A 84 -1.93 -0.11 -17.45
CA VAL A 84 -1.97 -0.20 -18.93
C VAL A 84 -3.28 -0.82 -19.42
N HIS A 85 -3.77 -1.85 -18.74
CA HIS A 85 -5.00 -2.55 -19.09
C HIS A 85 -6.25 -1.69 -18.91
N LEU A 86 -6.32 -0.89 -17.85
CA LEU A 86 -7.55 -0.21 -17.42
C LEU A 86 -7.57 1.29 -17.70
N SER A 87 -6.41 1.94 -17.85
CA SER A 87 -6.34 3.38 -18.05
C SER A 87 -6.57 3.76 -19.51
N ARG A 88 -7.47 4.72 -19.75
CA ARG A 88 -7.72 5.29 -21.10
C ARG A 88 -6.50 6.00 -21.69
N ASN A 89 -5.60 6.53 -20.86
CA ASN A 89 -4.43 7.30 -21.29
C ASN A 89 -3.09 6.68 -20.84
N GLY A 90 -3.12 5.44 -20.33
CA GLY A 90 -1.93 4.74 -19.84
C GLY A 90 -1.36 5.28 -18.52
N THR A 91 -2.10 6.13 -17.79
CA THR A 91 -1.66 6.69 -16.50
C THR A 91 -2.70 6.52 -15.39
N ALA A 92 -2.25 6.49 -14.14
CA ALA A 92 -3.13 6.41 -12.97
C ALA A 92 -2.68 7.32 -11.83
N ILE A 93 -3.66 7.76 -11.04
CA ILE A 93 -3.42 8.14 -9.65
C ILE A 93 -3.30 6.83 -8.87
N VAL A 94 -2.27 6.68 -8.05
CA VAL A 94 -2.00 5.47 -7.29
C VAL A 94 -2.04 5.80 -5.81
N PHE A 95 -2.87 5.10 -5.06
CA PHE A 95 -2.86 5.11 -3.60
C PHE A 95 -2.29 3.79 -3.11
N GLY A 96 -1.14 3.82 -2.46
CA GLY A 96 -0.57 2.64 -1.80
C GLY A 96 -0.56 2.86 -0.29
N THR A 97 -0.89 1.83 0.48
CA THR A 97 -0.82 1.88 1.94
C THR A 97 0.05 0.76 2.51
N SER A 98 0.82 1.05 3.55
CA SER A 98 1.65 0.05 4.24
C SER A 98 2.63 -0.65 3.27
N SER A 99 2.72 -1.98 3.24
CA SER A 99 3.51 -2.71 2.23
C SER A 99 3.10 -2.39 0.79
N GLY A 100 1.83 -2.05 0.53
CA GLY A 100 1.36 -1.58 -0.77
C GLY A 100 1.89 -0.19 -1.14
N ALA A 101 2.22 0.66 -0.15
CA ALA A 101 2.92 1.92 -0.39
C ALA A 101 4.38 1.71 -0.81
N ILE A 102 5.03 0.64 -0.31
CA ILE A 102 6.38 0.25 -0.74
C ILE A 102 6.34 -0.24 -2.19
N VAL A 103 5.36 -1.08 -2.56
CA VAL A 103 5.10 -1.47 -3.95
C VAL A 103 4.87 -0.24 -4.84
N ALA A 104 4.05 0.70 -4.38
CA ALA A 104 3.73 1.89 -5.16
C ALA A 104 4.93 2.85 -5.31
N GLN A 105 5.83 2.92 -4.32
CA GLN A 105 7.13 3.61 -4.45
C GLN A 105 8.02 2.93 -5.48
N GLN A 106 8.10 1.59 -5.47
CA GLN A 106 8.84 0.83 -6.47
C GLN A 106 8.26 1.05 -7.88
N LEU A 107 6.93 1.11 -8.01
CA LEU A 107 6.25 1.44 -9.26
C LEU A 107 6.61 2.85 -9.76
N LEU A 108 6.63 3.86 -8.88
CA LEU A 108 7.02 5.22 -9.29
C LEU A 108 8.48 5.27 -9.73
N ALA A 109 9.37 4.52 -9.07
CA ALA A 109 10.79 4.48 -9.42
C ALA A 109 11.04 3.76 -10.76
N SER A 110 10.43 2.59 -10.97
CA SER A 110 10.66 1.74 -12.14
C SER A 110 9.80 2.11 -13.35
N HIS A 111 8.57 2.59 -13.13
CA HIS A 111 7.59 2.93 -14.17
C HIS A 111 7.02 4.35 -14.03
N PRO A 112 7.86 5.40 -13.92
CA PRO A 112 7.38 6.76 -13.62
C PRO A 112 6.42 7.34 -14.66
N LYS A 113 6.38 6.78 -15.87
CA LYS A 113 5.52 7.27 -16.96
C LYS A 113 4.04 6.91 -16.77
N CYS A 114 3.73 5.76 -16.16
CA CYS A 114 2.33 5.34 -15.94
C CYS A 114 1.75 5.88 -14.62
N VAL A 115 2.57 6.51 -13.78
CA VAL A 115 2.10 7.17 -12.56
C VAL A 115 1.87 8.65 -12.83
N ALA A 116 0.63 9.10 -12.70
CA ALA A 116 0.27 10.51 -12.74
C ALA A 116 0.56 11.18 -11.39
N THR A 117 0.13 10.52 -10.32
CA THR A 117 0.36 10.90 -8.92
C THR A 117 0.44 9.63 -8.07
N LEU A 118 1.40 9.55 -7.16
CA LEU A 118 1.50 8.56 -6.10
C LEU A 118 1.15 9.21 -4.76
N ILE A 119 0.18 8.62 -4.06
CA ILE A 119 -0.17 8.90 -2.68
C ILE A 119 0.39 7.75 -1.85
N ALA A 120 1.54 7.98 -1.22
CA ALA A 120 2.23 7.00 -0.39
C ALA A 120 1.75 7.13 1.06
N HIS A 121 0.88 6.23 1.49
CA HIS A 121 0.27 6.21 2.82
C HIS A 121 1.04 5.28 3.77
N GLU A 122 1.85 5.87 4.65
CA GLU A 122 2.57 5.19 5.75
C GLU A 122 3.36 3.92 5.35
N PRO A 123 4.31 4.01 4.39
CA PRO A 123 5.16 2.89 4.03
C PRO A 123 6.12 2.52 5.18
N PRO A 124 6.14 1.27 5.69
CA PRO A 124 7.13 0.80 6.67
C PRO A 124 8.48 0.49 5.99
N ALA A 125 8.99 1.44 5.20
CA ALA A 125 10.22 1.31 4.42
C ALA A 125 11.45 1.62 5.27
N PHE A 126 11.87 0.69 6.13
CA PHE A 126 12.85 1.00 7.17
C PHE A 126 14.25 1.31 6.63
N SER A 127 14.58 0.91 5.40
CA SER A 127 15.88 1.20 4.77
C SER A 127 16.18 2.69 4.59
N VAL A 128 15.19 3.58 4.67
CA VAL A 128 15.40 5.04 4.57
C VAL A 128 15.71 5.70 5.92
N LEU A 129 15.57 4.97 7.03
CA LEU A 129 15.82 5.51 8.36
C LEU A 129 17.33 5.67 8.62
N PRO A 130 17.75 6.48 9.60
CA PRO A 130 19.13 6.45 10.08
C PRO A 130 19.54 5.04 10.55
N GLU A 131 20.80 4.64 10.33
CA GLU A 131 21.31 3.28 10.52
C GLU A 131 20.90 2.64 11.86
N GLN A 132 21.00 3.38 12.96
CA GLN A 132 20.61 2.93 14.30
C GLN A 132 19.14 2.46 14.38
N PHE A 133 18.23 3.14 13.68
CA PHE A 133 16.81 2.79 13.64
C PHE A 133 16.54 1.67 12.63
N GLN A 134 17.34 1.56 11.56
CA GLN A 134 17.26 0.42 10.64
C GLN A 134 17.54 -0.90 11.38
N GLN A 135 18.61 -0.93 12.19
CA GLN A 135 18.98 -2.12 12.96
C GLN A 135 17.88 -2.53 13.95
N GLN A 136 17.29 -1.56 14.65
CA GLN A 136 16.17 -1.80 15.56
C GLN A 136 14.94 -2.35 14.83
N ALA A 137 14.56 -1.74 13.71
CA ALA A 137 13.43 -2.18 12.91
C ALA A 137 13.65 -3.59 12.33
N HIS A 138 14.86 -3.87 11.81
CA HIS A 138 15.24 -5.21 11.35
C HIS A 138 15.18 -6.25 12.47
N GLY A 139 15.65 -5.91 13.68
CA GLY A 139 15.57 -6.78 14.84
C GLY A 139 14.12 -7.13 15.20
N LEU A 140 13.24 -6.13 15.26
CA LEU A 140 11.82 -6.31 15.54
C LEU A 140 11.14 -7.18 14.47
N ILE A 141 11.34 -6.88 13.19
CA ILE A 141 10.72 -7.61 12.09
C ILE A 141 11.20 -9.07 12.05
N ASN A 142 12.49 -9.33 12.28
CA ASN A 142 13.00 -10.70 12.39
C ASN A 142 12.48 -11.43 13.63
N HIS A 143 12.27 -10.72 14.74
CA HIS A 143 11.66 -11.30 15.94
C HIS A 143 10.23 -11.76 15.67
N VAL A 144 9.40 -10.90 15.06
CA VAL A 144 8.02 -11.26 14.64
C VAL A 144 8.04 -12.47 13.69
N TYR A 145 8.94 -12.48 12.70
CA TYR A 145 9.07 -13.63 11.79
C TYR A 145 9.50 -14.91 12.51
N THR A 146 10.42 -14.81 13.48
CA THR A 146 10.85 -15.97 14.28
C THR A 146 9.68 -16.56 15.06
N ILE A 147 8.85 -15.71 15.66
CA ILE A 147 7.62 -16.15 16.34
C ILE A 147 6.66 -16.79 15.35
N PHE A 148 6.46 -16.22 14.17
CA PHE A 148 5.63 -16.81 13.12
C PHE A 148 6.08 -18.23 12.78
N ARG A 149 7.38 -18.44 12.56
CA ARG A 149 7.92 -19.76 12.21
C ARG A 149 7.86 -20.78 13.35
N ALA A 150 7.93 -20.33 14.60
CA ALA A 150 7.93 -21.20 15.78
C ALA A 150 6.52 -21.48 16.35
N HIS A 151 5.63 -20.49 16.31
CA HIS A 151 4.36 -20.49 17.04
C HIS A 151 3.14 -20.16 16.15
N GLY A 152 3.34 -19.88 14.87
CA GLY A 152 2.27 -19.60 13.90
C GLY A 152 1.84 -18.13 13.83
N ALA A 153 0.91 -17.85 12.90
CA ALA A 153 0.49 -16.50 12.55
C ALA A 153 -0.22 -15.74 13.68
N ASP A 154 -1.03 -16.42 14.49
CA ASP A 154 -1.76 -15.79 15.60
C ASP A 154 -0.79 -15.15 16.61
N ALA A 155 0.18 -15.92 17.11
CA ALA A 155 1.19 -15.43 18.05
C ALA A 155 2.08 -14.32 17.45
N ALA A 156 2.39 -14.44 16.16
CA ALA A 156 3.14 -13.41 15.45
C ALA A 156 2.32 -12.12 15.30
N MET A 157 1.01 -12.21 15.04
CA MET A 157 0.12 -11.05 14.92
C MET A 157 -0.08 -10.36 16.28
N GLU A 158 -0.17 -11.12 17.37
CA GLU A 158 -0.15 -10.56 18.73
C GLU A 158 1.13 -9.75 18.98
N THR A 159 2.29 -10.31 18.62
CA THR A 159 3.57 -9.61 18.76
C THR A 159 3.66 -8.39 17.83
N PHE A 160 3.21 -8.51 16.59
CA PHE A 160 3.23 -7.43 15.61
C PHE A 160 2.35 -6.25 16.06
N THR A 161 1.20 -6.54 16.67
CA THR A 161 0.24 -5.53 17.11
C THR A 161 0.43 -5.06 18.56
N SER A 162 1.36 -5.64 19.33
CA SER A 162 1.54 -5.32 20.76
C SER A 162 2.04 -3.90 21.00
N GLY A 163 2.68 -3.28 20.00
CA GLY A 163 3.12 -1.89 20.04
C GLY A 163 2.10 -0.88 19.50
N LEU A 164 0.93 -1.35 19.03
CA LEU A 164 -0.12 -0.47 18.51
C LEU A 164 -1.05 -0.05 19.64
N SER A 165 -1.39 1.24 19.67
CA SER A 165 -2.41 1.77 20.57
C SER A 165 -3.75 1.05 20.35
N GLU A 166 -4.46 0.77 21.43
CA GLU A 166 -5.84 0.29 21.34
C GLU A 166 -6.72 1.34 20.67
N GLY A 167 -7.60 0.90 19.76
CA GLY A 167 -8.47 1.79 19.03
C GLY A 167 -9.15 1.14 17.84
N PRO A 168 -9.99 1.89 17.11
CA PRO A 168 -10.71 1.38 15.94
C PRO A 168 -9.80 0.74 14.90
N ASP A 169 -8.64 1.34 14.62
CA ASP A 169 -7.67 0.85 13.65
C ASP A 169 -7.01 -0.46 14.08
N SER A 170 -6.54 -0.57 15.33
CA SER A 170 -5.91 -1.82 15.79
C SER A 170 -6.92 -2.96 15.90
N ASN A 171 -8.19 -2.66 16.21
CA ASN A 171 -9.28 -3.62 16.14
C ASN A 171 -9.57 -4.06 14.69
N MET A 172 -9.63 -3.11 13.76
CA MET A 172 -9.85 -3.42 12.34
C MET A 172 -8.68 -4.22 11.75
N MET A 173 -7.43 -3.90 12.11
CA MET A 173 -6.24 -4.64 11.67
C MET A 173 -6.31 -6.10 12.13
N ARG A 174 -6.61 -6.33 13.41
CA ARG A 174 -6.77 -7.69 13.96
C ARG A 174 -7.92 -8.42 13.26
N TYR A 175 -9.04 -7.74 13.04
CA TYR A 175 -10.17 -8.33 12.31
C TYR A 175 -9.81 -8.72 10.88
N CYS A 176 -9.14 -7.85 10.12
CA CYS A 176 -8.76 -8.12 8.73
C CYS A 176 -7.78 -9.28 8.60
N MET A 177 -6.86 -9.42 9.55
CA MET A 177 -5.80 -10.43 9.54
C MET A 177 -6.13 -11.69 10.37
N ASP A 178 -7.34 -11.81 10.92
CA ASP A 178 -7.76 -12.96 11.73
C ASP A 178 -8.04 -14.19 10.85
N GLY A 179 -7.07 -15.12 10.81
CA GLY A 179 -7.17 -16.36 10.06
C GLY A 179 -8.31 -17.29 10.50
N LYS A 180 -8.95 -17.05 11.66
CA LYS A 180 -10.13 -17.81 12.11
C LYS A 180 -11.40 -17.44 11.34
N ARG A 181 -11.38 -16.33 10.61
CA ARG A 181 -12.51 -15.86 9.79
C ARG A 181 -12.70 -16.63 8.49
N GLY A 182 -11.72 -17.41 8.06
CA GLY A 182 -11.84 -18.25 6.87
C GLY A 182 -10.49 -18.64 6.27
N ASP A 183 -10.51 -19.68 5.45
CA ASP A 183 -9.31 -20.23 4.82
C ASP A 183 -8.59 -19.22 3.93
N GLU A 184 -9.34 -18.34 3.26
CA GLU A 184 -8.80 -17.24 2.46
C GLU A 184 -7.98 -16.26 3.31
N ILE A 185 -8.55 -15.72 4.39
CA ILE A 185 -7.86 -14.76 5.27
C ILE A 185 -6.64 -15.43 5.93
N ARG A 186 -6.80 -16.70 6.33
CA ARG A 186 -5.68 -17.47 6.87
C ARG A 186 -4.54 -17.61 5.86
N ALA A 187 -4.85 -17.96 4.61
CA ALA A 187 -3.85 -18.08 3.55
C ALA A 187 -3.13 -16.76 3.29
N ASN A 188 -3.87 -15.65 3.18
CA ASN A 188 -3.30 -14.31 2.99
C ASN A 188 -2.35 -13.92 4.13
N CYS A 189 -2.77 -14.16 5.36
CA CYS A 189 -1.96 -13.85 6.55
C CYS A 189 -0.66 -14.67 6.58
N LEU A 190 -0.75 -15.98 6.33
CA LEU A 190 0.43 -16.86 6.22
C LEU A 190 1.37 -16.43 5.10
N PHE A 191 0.80 -16.07 3.94
CA PHE A 191 1.55 -15.64 2.77
C PHE A 191 2.31 -14.34 3.05
N TRP A 192 1.66 -13.35 3.67
CA TRP A 192 2.29 -12.09 4.06
C TRP A 192 3.47 -12.31 5.02
N PHE A 193 3.25 -13.10 6.08
CA PHE A 193 4.31 -13.40 7.05
C PHE A 193 5.51 -14.09 6.41
N GLU A 194 5.28 -15.02 5.48
CA GLU A 194 6.35 -15.80 4.85
C GLU A 194 7.13 -15.01 3.80
N PHE A 195 6.43 -14.25 2.95
CA PHE A 195 7.01 -13.71 1.71
C PHE A 195 7.15 -12.18 1.68
N GLU A 196 6.51 -11.45 2.59
CA GLU A 196 6.51 -9.98 2.53
C GLU A 196 7.06 -9.29 3.77
N LEU A 197 6.70 -9.77 4.97
CA LEU A 197 6.99 -9.08 6.22
C LEU A 197 8.45 -8.62 6.29
N ARG A 198 9.42 -9.50 6.00
CA ARG A 198 10.85 -9.16 6.05
C ARG A 198 11.32 -8.47 4.78
N GLN A 199 10.96 -9.03 3.63
CA GLN A 199 11.46 -8.66 2.31
C GLN A 199 11.10 -7.22 1.97
N TYR A 200 9.89 -6.77 2.33
CA TYR A 200 9.36 -5.47 1.91
C TYR A 200 9.85 -4.38 2.86
N THR A 201 9.78 -4.61 4.17
CA THR A 201 10.18 -3.58 5.15
C THR A 201 11.68 -3.31 5.14
N SER A 202 12.49 -4.30 4.73
CA SER A 202 13.95 -4.18 4.58
C SER A 202 14.39 -3.87 3.16
N ALA A 203 13.47 -3.76 2.19
CA ALA A 203 13.82 -3.51 0.80
C ALA A 203 14.57 -2.16 0.68
N PRO A 204 15.63 -2.08 -0.14
CA PRO A 204 16.25 -0.80 -0.46
C PRO A 204 15.25 0.06 -1.25
N ILE A 205 14.94 1.26 -0.75
CA ILE A 205 14.13 2.23 -1.49
C ILE A 205 15.05 3.08 -2.36
N ASP A 206 14.72 3.21 -3.65
CA ASP A 206 15.39 4.13 -4.56
C ASP A 206 14.93 5.58 -4.30
N VAL A 207 15.49 6.18 -3.25
CA VAL A 207 15.15 7.56 -2.86
C VAL A 207 15.56 8.57 -3.94
N GLU A 208 16.62 8.31 -4.71
CA GLU A 208 17.01 9.20 -5.81
C GLU A 208 15.94 9.25 -6.90
N ALA A 209 15.35 8.10 -7.26
CA ALA A 209 14.22 8.07 -8.18
C ALA A 209 13.00 8.80 -7.61
N LEU A 210 12.70 8.64 -6.31
CA LEU A 210 11.63 9.39 -5.65
C LEU A 210 11.88 10.91 -5.67
N ILE A 211 13.12 11.35 -5.47
CA ILE A 211 13.51 12.77 -5.59
C ILE A 211 13.30 13.28 -7.03
N LYS A 212 13.74 12.52 -8.03
CA LYS A 212 13.55 12.86 -9.46
C LYS A 212 12.07 12.94 -9.83
N ALA A 213 11.23 12.10 -9.23
CA ALA A 213 9.79 12.04 -9.48
C ALA A 213 8.94 12.80 -8.45
N LYS A 214 9.54 13.65 -7.61
CA LYS A 214 8.84 14.25 -6.45
C LYS A 214 7.59 15.04 -6.82
N GLU A 215 7.50 15.63 -8.01
CA GLU A 215 6.28 16.35 -8.47
C GLU A 215 5.06 15.46 -8.68
N LYS A 216 5.26 14.13 -8.64
CA LYS A 216 4.20 13.12 -8.65
C LYS A 216 3.96 12.51 -7.27
N LEU A 217 4.78 12.82 -6.27
CA LEU A 217 4.75 12.18 -4.96
C LEU A 217 4.00 13.04 -3.93
N ILE A 218 3.02 12.43 -3.28
CA ILE A 218 2.31 12.94 -2.12
C ILE A 218 2.55 11.97 -0.97
N LEU A 219 3.09 12.49 0.13
CA LEU A 219 3.37 11.74 1.34
C LEU A 219 2.22 11.95 2.32
N VAL A 220 1.61 10.86 2.79
CA VAL A 220 0.41 10.92 3.64
C VAL A 220 0.54 10.01 4.85
N ALA A 221 0.03 10.49 5.99
CA ALA A 221 -0.20 9.70 7.19
C ALA A 221 -1.61 9.96 7.74
N GLY A 222 -2.13 9.04 8.54
CA GLY A 222 -3.37 9.24 9.29
C GLY A 222 -3.22 10.39 10.30
N GLU A 223 -4.32 11.08 10.58
CA GLU A 223 -4.42 12.07 11.67
C GLU A 223 -4.16 11.43 13.03
N ASP A 224 -4.63 10.19 13.23
CA ASP A 224 -4.52 9.47 14.50
C ASP A 224 -3.27 8.58 14.61
N SER A 225 -2.44 8.52 13.56
CA SER A 225 -1.29 7.61 13.49
C SER A 225 -0.09 8.02 14.35
N GLY A 226 -0.09 9.24 14.91
CA GLY A 226 0.99 9.75 15.76
C GLY A 226 2.38 9.58 15.12
N ASP A 227 3.28 8.92 15.84
CA ASP A 227 4.64 8.53 15.41
C ASP A 227 4.75 7.02 15.13
N GLY A 228 3.68 6.40 14.62
CA GLY A 228 3.63 4.97 14.30
C GLY A 228 4.72 4.50 13.33
N PRO A 229 4.89 3.18 13.16
CA PRO A 229 6.03 2.59 12.44
C PRO A 229 6.13 3.01 10.96
N GLY A 230 5.00 3.36 10.31
CA GLY A 230 5.00 3.91 8.95
C GLY A 230 5.29 5.41 8.86
N VAL A 231 5.22 6.15 9.98
CA VAL A 231 5.42 7.60 10.04
C VAL A 231 6.91 7.98 10.12
N GLY A 232 7.75 7.14 10.74
CA GLY A 232 9.20 7.36 10.75
C GLY A 232 9.80 7.40 9.33
N PRO A 233 9.60 6.35 8.50
CA PRO A 233 10.07 6.33 7.13
C PRO A 233 9.50 7.46 6.27
N ILE A 234 8.21 7.79 6.44
CA ILE A 234 7.61 8.87 5.65
C ILE A 234 8.23 10.25 5.99
N LYS A 235 8.60 10.50 7.25
CA LYS A 235 9.38 11.68 7.67
C LYS A 235 10.77 11.71 7.05
N ALA A 236 11.45 10.57 6.98
CA ALA A 236 12.76 10.49 6.33
C ALA A 236 12.68 10.78 4.82
N ILE A 237 11.66 10.27 4.13
CA ILE A 237 11.45 10.55 2.69
C ILE A 237 11.04 12.01 2.48
N ALA A 238 10.18 12.56 3.33
CA ALA A 238 9.77 13.96 3.30
C ALA A 238 10.98 14.90 3.40
N GLY A 239 11.88 14.65 4.37
CA GLY A 239 13.11 15.43 4.54
C GLY A 239 14.04 15.39 3.32
N GLN A 240 14.13 14.25 2.64
CA GLN A 240 14.98 14.09 1.45
C GLN A 240 14.35 14.69 0.18
N THR A 241 13.03 14.64 0.05
CA THR A 241 12.30 15.14 -1.12
C THR A 241 11.92 16.63 -1.00
N GLY A 242 12.00 17.19 0.21
CA GLY A 242 11.50 18.53 0.53
C GLY A 242 9.97 18.63 0.49
N LYS A 243 9.26 17.49 0.57
CA LYS A 243 7.80 17.42 0.58
C LYS A 243 7.26 17.52 2.00
N GLU A 244 6.07 18.10 2.13
CA GLU A 244 5.30 18.04 3.36
C GLU A 244 4.59 16.68 3.49
N ILE A 245 4.30 16.29 4.75
CA ILE A 245 3.44 15.15 5.04
C ILE A 245 2.03 15.68 5.25
N LEU A 246 1.11 15.23 4.39
CA LEU A 246 -0.30 15.58 4.47
C LEU A 246 -1.02 14.54 5.35
N ARG A 247 -2.19 14.93 5.86
CA ARG A 247 -2.97 14.09 6.78
C ARG A 247 -4.31 13.69 6.18
N LEU A 248 -4.67 12.42 6.37
CA LEU A 248 -5.99 11.88 6.04
C LEU A 248 -6.73 11.45 7.32
N PRO A 249 -8.07 11.55 7.34
CA PRO A 249 -8.88 11.19 8.50
C PRO A 249 -8.68 9.74 8.96
N GLY A 250 -8.66 9.55 10.28
CA GLY A 250 -8.43 8.26 10.93
C GLY A 250 -6.94 7.95 11.13
N GLY A 251 -6.64 6.70 11.49
CA GLY A 251 -5.28 6.19 11.57
C GLY A 251 -4.83 5.49 10.28
N HIS A 252 -3.97 4.48 10.44
CA HIS A 252 -3.45 3.64 9.35
C HIS A 252 -4.52 3.02 8.43
N LEU A 253 -5.71 2.75 8.96
CA LEU A 253 -6.85 2.10 8.32
C LEU A 253 -8.06 3.04 8.17
N GLY A 254 -7.84 4.37 8.14
CA GLY A 254 -8.91 5.37 7.99
C GLY A 254 -9.83 5.14 6.78
N TYR A 255 -9.31 4.55 5.69
CA TYR A 255 -10.08 4.15 4.50
C TYR A 255 -11.10 3.03 4.76
N MET A 256 -11.00 2.30 5.87
CA MET A 256 -12.02 1.35 6.32
C MET A 256 -12.85 1.89 7.49
N VAL A 257 -12.21 2.60 8.42
CA VAL A 257 -12.84 3.01 9.68
C VAL A 257 -13.73 4.25 9.52
N VAL A 258 -13.32 5.21 8.68
CA VAL A 258 -14.06 6.46 8.40
C VAL A 258 -14.15 6.73 6.89
N PRO A 259 -14.69 5.79 6.10
CA PRO A 259 -14.48 5.74 4.64
C PRO A 259 -15.02 6.95 3.88
N GLU A 260 -16.16 7.51 4.29
CA GLU A 260 -16.75 8.69 3.66
C GLU A 260 -15.88 9.94 3.89
N VAL A 261 -15.48 10.17 5.13
CA VAL A 261 -14.67 11.34 5.52
C VAL A 261 -13.27 11.23 4.90
N PHE A 262 -12.70 10.02 4.91
CA PHE A 262 -11.44 9.70 4.23
C PHE A 262 -11.52 10.02 2.73
N ALA A 263 -12.54 9.51 2.04
CA ALA A 263 -12.71 9.72 0.60
C ALA A 263 -12.90 11.20 0.25
N LYS A 264 -13.71 11.93 1.03
CA LYS A 264 -13.88 13.38 0.86
C LYS A 264 -12.55 14.12 0.99
N LYS A 265 -11.75 13.81 2.02
CA LYS A 265 -10.45 14.48 2.20
C LYS A 265 -9.45 14.14 1.09
N LEU A 266 -9.48 12.90 0.60
CA LEU A 266 -8.66 12.47 -0.54
C LEU A 266 -9.00 13.26 -1.81
N LEU A 267 -10.29 13.52 -2.07
CA LEU A 267 -10.75 14.34 -3.19
C LEU A 267 -10.27 15.80 -3.07
N GLU A 268 -10.39 16.40 -1.88
CA GLU A 268 -9.88 17.76 -1.62
C GLU A 268 -8.37 17.85 -1.90
N LEU A 269 -7.60 16.87 -1.40
CA LEU A 269 -6.16 16.78 -1.61
C LEU A 269 -5.78 16.72 -3.09
N LEU A 270 -6.48 15.89 -3.87
CA LEU A 270 -6.20 15.73 -5.29
C LEU A 270 -6.62 16.94 -6.14
N SER A 271 -7.61 17.71 -5.67
CA SER A 271 -8.07 18.92 -6.36
C SER A 271 -7.08 20.06 -6.18
N GLN A 272 -6.59 20.30 -4.96
CA GLN A 272 -5.59 21.34 -4.66
C GLN A 272 -4.27 21.16 -5.43
N GLN A 273 -3.89 19.91 -5.71
CA GLN A 273 -2.71 19.59 -6.50
C GLN A 273 -2.86 19.90 -7.99
N LYS A 274 -4.09 19.84 -8.53
CA LYS A 274 -4.35 20.27 -9.91
C LYS A 274 -4.23 21.78 -10.03
N ASP A 275 -4.86 22.52 -9.12
CA ASP A 275 -4.83 23.98 -9.13
C ASP A 275 -3.39 24.52 -9.03
N THR A 276 -2.54 23.89 -8.20
CA THR A 276 -1.13 24.27 -8.07
C THR A 276 -0.32 24.00 -9.36
N LYS A 277 -0.63 22.93 -10.09
CA LYS A 277 0.01 22.63 -11.38
C LYS A 277 -0.43 23.58 -12.49
N ASP A 278 -1.70 23.98 -12.49
CA ASP A 278 -2.23 24.90 -13.50
C ASP A 278 -1.75 26.35 -13.28
N MET A 279 -1.42 26.74 -12.05
CA MET A 279 -0.85 28.06 -11.74
C MET A 279 0.66 28.19 -12.00
N SER A 280 1.37 27.08 -12.23
CA SER A 280 2.82 27.04 -12.42
C SER A 280 3.26 26.81 -13.87
N GLN A 281 2.30 26.72 -14.80
CA GLN A 281 2.50 26.70 -16.26
C GLN A 281 2.20 28.06 -16.88
#